data_AF-A0A133V9I8-F1
#
_entry.id   AF-A0A133V9I8-F1
#
_cell.length_a   1.000
_cell.length_b   1.000
_cell.length_c   1.000
_cell.angle_alpha   90.00
_cell.angle_beta   90.00
_cell.angle_gamma   90.00
#
_symmetry.space_group_name_H-M   'P 1'
#
loop_
_entity.id
_entity.type
_entity.pdbx_description
1 polymer ?
#
loop_
_entity_poly.entity_id
_entity_poly.type
_entity_poly.pdbx_seq_one_letter_code
_entity_poly.pdbx_strand_id
1 'polypeptide(L)'
;MPTNNYDSRMANLEKRIREAEMSEENRGVLWKFKRDLEVRDYSRGRIYKLLNYLKIMAENIDFNFEEATEDDIKDTVAWLNKRDVSDATKNDTRTILKMFYKWLNGGEYPDKVKWINTTRKRANSVLPKNVLTEKDVRKLMNGAKNARDKALISML
;
A
#
# COMPACT_ATOMS: atom_id res chain seq x y z
N MET A 1 -4.16 3.32 -20.77
CA MET A 1 -4.47 3.49 -19.33
C MET A 1 -4.67 4.97 -19.07
N PRO A 2 -5.75 5.40 -18.39
CA PRO A 2 -5.85 6.81 -18.02
C PRO A 2 -4.70 7.12 -17.07
N THR A 3 -3.94 8.17 -17.38
CA THR A 3 -2.89 8.70 -16.53
C THR A 3 -3.51 8.96 -15.15
N ASN A 4 -3.15 8.15 -14.15
CA ASN A 4 -3.62 8.37 -12.78
C ASN A 4 -3.21 9.80 -12.39
N ASN A 5 -4.18 10.71 -12.27
CA ASN A 5 -3.92 12.09 -11.85
C ASN A 5 -3.60 12.09 -10.33
N TYR A 6 -2.36 11.75 -10.02
CA TYR A 6 -1.84 11.76 -8.65
C TYR A 6 -1.71 13.18 -8.10
N ASP A 7 -1.80 14.21 -8.93
CA ASP A 7 -1.77 15.59 -8.46
C ASP A 7 -3.02 15.92 -7.67
N SER A 8 -4.19 15.67 -8.26
CA SER A 8 -5.48 15.86 -7.60
C SER A 8 -5.65 14.93 -6.40
N ARG A 9 -5.20 13.67 -6.51
CA ARG A 9 -5.29 12.71 -5.38
C ARG A 9 -4.43 13.11 -4.20
N MET A 10 -3.21 13.59 -4.45
CA MET A 10 -2.35 14.07 -3.38
C MET A 10 -2.94 15.31 -2.73
N ALA A 11 -3.40 16.30 -3.50
CA ALA A 11 -4.01 17.51 -2.94
C ALA A 11 -5.20 17.17 -2.03
N ASN A 12 -6.04 16.22 -2.44
CA ASN A 12 -7.14 15.73 -1.62
C ASN A 12 -6.65 14.99 -0.35
N LEU A 13 -5.60 14.17 -0.46
CA LEU A 13 -4.99 13.52 0.71
C LEU A 13 -4.42 14.56 1.68
N GLU A 14 -3.76 15.60 1.18
CA GLU A 14 -3.20 16.66 2.02
C GLU A 14 -4.30 17.38 2.79
N LYS A 15 -5.41 17.71 2.13
CA LYS A 15 -6.61 18.26 2.77
C LYS A 15 -7.13 17.33 3.88
N ARG A 16 -7.29 16.04 3.57
CA ARG A 16 -7.75 15.02 4.53
C ARG A 16 -6.80 14.82 5.72
N ILE A 17 -5.49 15.09 5.57
CA ILE A 17 -4.54 15.04 6.70
C ILE A 17 -4.70 16.27 7.59
N ARG A 18 -4.96 17.46 7.00
CA ARG A 18 -5.21 18.69 7.76
C ARG A 18 -6.48 18.61 8.60
N GLU A 19 -7.52 17.96 8.06
CA GLU A 19 -8.84 17.86 8.69
C GLU A 19 -9.03 16.60 9.53
N ALA A 20 -8.05 15.69 9.56
CA ALA A 20 -8.18 14.44 10.29
C ALA A 20 -8.00 14.61 11.80
N GLU A 21 -8.80 13.86 12.55
CA GLU A 21 -8.71 13.70 14.01
C GLU A 21 -7.41 12.95 14.35
N MET A 22 -6.35 13.70 14.65
CA MET A 22 -5.05 13.21 15.11
C MET A 22 -4.31 14.35 15.83
N SER A 23 -3.28 14.01 16.62
CA SER A 23 -2.42 15.00 17.27
C SER A 23 -1.66 15.88 16.26
N GLU A 24 -1.34 17.11 16.67
CA GLU A 24 -0.54 18.04 15.85
C GLU A 24 0.87 17.48 15.59
N GLU A 25 1.43 16.76 16.57
CA GLU A 25 2.72 16.09 16.48
C GLU A 25 2.69 15.02 15.39
N ASN A 26 1.69 14.13 15.40
CA ASN A 26 1.52 13.12 14.36
C ASN A 26 1.36 13.77 12.99
N ARG A 27 0.51 14.81 12.89
CA ARG A 27 0.32 15.54 11.65
C ARG A 27 1.62 16.16 11.14
N GLY A 28 2.38 16.80 12.03
CA GLY A 28 3.69 17.38 11.74
C GLY A 28 4.71 16.35 11.25
N VAL A 29 4.75 15.18 11.87
CA VAL A 29 5.63 14.08 11.46
C VAL A 29 5.26 13.56 10.07
N LEU A 30 3.97 13.45 9.74
CA LEU A 30 3.54 13.08 8.38
C LEU A 30 4.03 14.08 7.32
N TRP A 31 4.04 15.38 7.65
CA TRP A 31 4.57 16.41 6.74
C TRP A 31 6.08 16.35 6.59
N LYS A 32 6.81 16.15 7.69
CA LYS A 32 8.27 15.91 7.65
C LYS A 32 8.58 14.70 6.78
N PHE A 33 7.83 13.61 6.95
CA PHE A 33 8.01 12.39 6.17
C PHE A 33 7.72 12.61 4.68
N LYS A 34 6.62 13.31 4.35
CA LYS A 34 6.31 13.68 2.96
C LYS A 34 7.46 14.42 2.31
N ARG A 35 7.93 15.51 2.94
CA ARG A 35 9.03 16.33 2.44
C ARG A 35 10.28 15.49 2.19
N ASP A 36 10.64 14.63 3.14
CA ASP A 36 11.84 13.80 3.01
C ASP A 36 11.72 12.74 1.91
N LEU A 37 10.51 12.22 1.65
CA LEU A 37 10.26 11.35 0.50
C LEU A 37 10.39 12.12 -0.83
N GLU A 38 9.94 13.37 -0.90
CA GLU A 38 10.10 14.24 -2.07
C GLU A 38 11.58 14.55 -2.34
N VAL A 39 12.35 14.85 -1.28
CA VAL A 39 13.81 15.04 -1.36
C VAL A 39 14.53 13.80 -1.91
N ARG A 40 14.01 12.61 -1.61
CA ARG A 40 14.53 11.32 -2.09
C ARG A 40 13.96 10.90 -3.46
N ASP A 41 13.27 11.79 -4.15
CA ASP A 41 12.69 11.58 -5.49
C ASP A 41 11.73 10.38 -5.58
N TYR A 42 10.94 10.15 -4.52
CA TYR A 42 9.89 9.14 -4.57
C TYR A 42 8.75 9.61 -5.50
N SER A 43 8.27 8.72 -6.37
CA SER A 43 7.10 9.02 -7.20
C SER A 43 5.88 9.46 -6.37
N ARG A 44 5.10 10.41 -6.87
CA ARG A 44 3.86 10.87 -6.20
C ARG A 44 2.93 9.73 -5.80
N GLY A 45 2.79 8.72 -6.65
CA GLY A 45 1.95 7.56 -6.36
C GLY A 45 2.45 6.76 -5.15
N ARG A 46 3.78 6.66 -4.99
CA ARG A 46 4.37 6.03 -3.82
C ARG A 46 4.19 6.88 -2.57
N ILE A 47 4.46 8.18 -2.63
CA ILE A 47 4.24 9.12 -1.52
C ILE A 47 2.77 9.07 -1.06
N TYR A 48 1.83 9.14 -2.00
CA TYR A 48 0.38 9.08 -1.73
C TYR A 48 0.04 7.78 -0.98
N LYS A 49 0.56 6.65 -1.46
CA LYS A 49 0.35 5.36 -0.80
C LYS A 49 0.91 5.38 0.61
N LEU A 50 2.15 5.82 0.82
CA LEU A 50 2.75 5.84 2.16
C LEU A 50 1.96 6.71 3.13
N LEU A 51 1.66 7.96 2.75
CA LEU A 51 0.93 8.91 3.58
C LEU A 51 -0.51 8.47 3.85
N ASN A 52 -1.24 7.93 2.87
CA ASN A 52 -2.63 7.53 3.09
C ASN A 52 -2.75 6.41 4.13
N TYR A 53 -1.81 5.47 4.15
CA TYR A 53 -1.81 4.40 5.15
C TYR A 53 -1.40 4.91 6.53
N LEU A 54 -0.41 5.80 6.60
CA LEU A 54 0.01 6.42 7.86
C LEU A 54 -1.09 7.30 8.46
N LYS A 55 -1.79 8.07 7.63
CA LYS A 55 -2.96 8.87 8.03
C LYS A 55 -4.04 8.01 8.68
N ILE A 56 -4.37 6.86 8.08
CA ILE A 56 -5.36 5.93 8.66
C ILE A 56 -4.91 5.41 10.03
N MET A 57 -3.61 5.13 10.21
CA MET A 57 -3.09 4.70 11.51
C MET A 57 -3.14 5.84 12.53
N ALA A 58 -2.75 7.06 12.13
CA ALA A 58 -2.76 8.24 12.98
C ALA A 58 -4.16 8.59 13.53
N GLU A 59 -5.23 8.29 12.77
CA GLU A 59 -6.63 8.46 13.21
C GLU A 59 -7.13 7.39 14.18
N ASN A 60 -6.37 6.31 14.38
CA ASN A 60 -6.79 5.15 15.17
C ASN A 60 -5.81 4.86 16.32
N ILE A 61 -4.96 5.82 16.69
CA ILE A 61 -4.03 5.74 17.81
C ILE A 61 -4.23 6.93 18.73
N ASP A 62 -4.03 6.72 20.02
CA ASP A 62 -4.16 7.76 21.06
C ASP A 62 -2.78 8.27 21.53
N PHE A 63 -1.72 7.99 20.77
CA PHE A 63 -0.33 8.34 21.08
C PHE A 63 0.39 8.95 19.89
N ASN A 64 1.53 9.60 20.15
CA ASN A 64 2.39 10.14 19.11
C ASN A 64 3.32 9.06 18.54
N PHE A 65 3.50 9.02 17.22
CA PHE A 65 4.39 8.06 16.56
C PHE A 65 5.82 8.10 17.09
N GLU A 66 6.34 9.29 17.41
CA GLU A 66 7.71 9.44 17.94
C GLU A 66 7.83 8.83 19.35
N GLU A 67 6.77 8.88 20.15
CA GLU A 67 6.72 8.43 21.55
C GLU A 67 6.24 6.99 21.72
N ALA A 68 5.73 6.37 20.65
CA ALA A 68 5.16 5.03 20.70
C ALA A 68 6.12 3.99 21.29
N THR A 69 5.65 3.24 22.28
CA THR A 69 6.32 2.09 22.87
C THR A 69 6.23 0.86 21.94
N GLU A 70 6.90 -0.24 22.31
CA GLU A 70 6.72 -1.48 21.57
C GLU A 70 5.30 -2.04 21.68
N ASP A 71 4.66 -1.89 22.84
CA ASP A 71 3.31 -2.41 23.07
C ASP A 71 2.24 -1.59 22.32
N ASP A 72 2.40 -0.28 22.23
CA ASP A 72 1.60 0.59 21.35
C ASP A 72 1.62 0.13 19.88
N ILE A 73 2.80 -0.27 19.41
CA ILE A 73 2.99 -0.81 18.06
C ILE A 73 2.36 -2.19 17.92
N LYS A 74 2.47 -3.06 18.94
CA LYS A 74 1.79 -4.36 18.96
C LYS A 74 0.28 -4.20 18.88
N ASP A 75 -0.29 -3.26 19.63
CA ASP A 75 -1.72 -2.98 19.64
C ASP A 75 -2.18 -2.42 18.29
N THR A 76 -1.39 -1.52 17.70
CA THR A 76 -1.63 -1.04 16.33
C THR A 76 -1.63 -2.20 15.33
N VAL A 77 -0.66 -3.11 15.40
CA VAL A 77 -0.58 -4.28 14.51
C VAL A 77 -1.74 -5.26 14.77
N ALA A 78 -2.15 -5.44 16.01
CA ALA A 78 -3.30 -6.27 16.38
C ALA A 78 -4.61 -5.70 15.81
N TRP A 79 -4.82 -4.39 15.93
CA TRP A 79 -5.93 -3.68 15.30
C TRP A 79 -5.91 -3.86 13.78
N LEU A 80 -4.75 -3.65 13.12
CA LEU A 80 -4.60 -3.85 11.67
C LEU A 80 -4.99 -5.26 11.21
N ASN A 81 -4.66 -6.28 12.00
CA ASN A 81 -5.00 -7.67 11.68
C ASN A 81 -6.51 -7.95 11.77
N LYS A 82 -7.24 -7.23 12.64
CA LYS A 82 -8.69 -7.35 12.82
C LYS A 82 -9.50 -6.60 11.76
N ARG A 83 -8.90 -5.67 11.02
CA ARG A 83 -9.60 -4.90 9.96
C ARG A 83 -10.13 -5.82 8.86
N ASP A 84 -11.32 -5.50 8.36
CA ASP A 84 -11.95 -6.16 7.21
C ASP A 84 -11.39 -5.61 5.89
N VAL A 85 -10.13 -5.98 5.60
CA VAL A 85 -9.42 -5.65 4.36
C VAL A 85 -8.58 -6.84 3.91
N SER A 86 -8.18 -6.85 2.63
CA SER A 86 -7.38 -7.95 2.09
C SER A 86 -6.06 -8.17 2.87
N ASP A 87 -5.58 -9.41 2.91
CA ASP A 87 -4.28 -9.74 3.51
C ASP A 87 -3.13 -8.96 2.88
N ALA A 88 -3.23 -8.65 1.58
CA ALA A 88 -2.28 -7.80 0.88
C ALA A 88 -2.27 -6.38 1.46
N THR A 89 -3.45 -5.80 1.72
CA THR A 89 -3.60 -4.49 2.38
C THR A 89 -3.02 -4.51 3.80
N LYS A 90 -3.31 -5.56 4.59
CA LYS A 90 -2.74 -5.72 5.95
C LYS A 90 -1.21 -5.77 5.91
N ASN A 91 -0.67 -6.55 4.98
CA ASN A 91 0.78 -6.69 4.82
C ASN A 91 1.44 -5.39 4.34
N ASP A 92 0.84 -4.69 3.39
CA ASP A 92 1.31 -3.39 2.93
C ASP A 92 1.29 -2.39 4.08
N THR A 93 0.26 -2.39 4.93
CA THR A 93 0.19 -1.49 6.09
C THR A 93 1.31 -1.77 7.09
N ARG A 94 1.55 -3.05 7.46
CA ARG A 94 2.68 -3.44 8.34
C ARG A 94 4.03 -3.06 7.74
N THR A 95 4.19 -3.22 6.43
CA THR A 95 5.43 -2.86 5.71
C THR A 95 5.67 -1.36 5.75
N ILE A 96 4.62 -0.56 5.55
CA ILE A 96 4.67 0.91 5.62
C ILE A 96 4.99 1.38 7.03
N LEU A 97 4.33 0.81 8.05
CA LEU A 97 4.62 1.09 9.46
C LEU A 97 6.09 0.84 9.79
N LYS A 98 6.61 -0.34 9.44
CA LYS A 98 8.01 -0.71 9.67
C LYS A 98 8.99 0.22 8.93
N MET A 99 8.71 0.58 7.68
CA MET A 99 9.50 1.54 6.90
C MET A 99 9.49 2.95 7.53
N PHE A 100 8.34 3.39 8.03
CA PHE A 100 8.18 4.70 8.63
C PHE A 100 8.99 4.82 9.93
N TYR A 101 8.95 3.81 10.80
CA TYR A 101 9.80 3.79 11.99
C TYR A 101 11.29 3.67 11.70
N LYS A 102 11.67 3.04 10.58
CA LYS A 102 13.06 3.10 10.09
C LYS A 102 13.47 4.52 9.73
N TRP A 103 12.59 5.27 9.07
CA TRP A 103 12.85 6.67 8.74
C TRP A 103 12.92 7.56 9.99
N LEU A 104 12.00 7.39 10.94
CA LEU A 104 12.03 8.09 12.24
C LEU A 104 13.34 7.85 13.00
N ASN A 105 13.87 6.63 12.93
CA ASN A 105 15.10 6.23 13.62
C ASN A 105 16.36 6.38 12.73
N GLY A 106 16.40 7.40 11.86
CA GLY A 106 17.61 7.76 11.12
C GLY A 106 18.09 6.76 10.06
N GLY A 107 17.28 5.76 9.70
CA GLY A 107 17.63 4.77 8.69
C GLY A 107 17.84 3.36 9.23
N GLU A 108 17.71 3.12 10.53
CA GLU A 108 17.78 1.77 11.12
C GLU A 108 16.45 1.35 11.71
N TYR A 109 16.13 0.05 11.67
CA TYR A 109 14.90 -0.44 12.30
C TYR A 109 15.07 -0.44 13.82
N PRO A 110 14.25 0.30 14.61
CA PRO A 110 14.30 0.20 16.06
C PRO A 110 13.69 -1.12 16.54
N ASP A 111 14.08 -1.59 17.73
CA ASP A 111 13.64 -2.88 18.28
C ASP A 111 12.12 -3.01 18.32
N LYS A 112 11.43 -1.90 18.64
CA LYS A 112 9.97 -1.79 18.68
C LYS A 112 9.24 -2.17 17.37
N VAL A 113 9.93 -2.23 16.22
CA VAL A 113 9.37 -2.70 14.94
C VAL A 113 10.12 -3.87 14.28
N LYS A 114 11.28 -4.28 14.80
CA LYS A 114 12.11 -5.31 14.15
C LYS A 114 11.35 -6.64 13.99
N TRP A 115 10.55 -7.01 14.99
CA TRP A 115 9.75 -8.24 15.05
C TRP A 115 8.59 -8.29 14.03
N ILE A 116 8.19 -7.14 13.44
CA ILE A 116 7.09 -7.10 12.48
C ILE A 116 7.49 -7.88 11.21
N ASN A 117 6.78 -8.98 10.96
CA ASN A 117 6.97 -9.77 9.74
C ASN A 117 6.18 -9.18 8.57
N THR A 118 6.90 -8.84 7.50
CA THR A 118 6.36 -8.25 6.26
C THR A 118 6.42 -9.22 5.08
N THR A 119 6.87 -10.45 5.33
CA THR A 119 6.95 -11.50 4.31
C THR A 119 5.55 -11.89 3.88
N ARG A 120 5.24 -11.71 2.58
CA ARG A 120 3.99 -12.21 2.02
C ARG A 120 4.02 -13.73 2.07
N LYS A 121 3.05 -14.35 2.75
CA LYS A 121 2.78 -15.78 2.55
C LYS A 121 2.53 -15.97 1.06
N ARG A 122 3.27 -16.86 0.40
CA ARG A 122 2.95 -17.24 -0.98
C ARG A 122 1.49 -17.66 -0.96
N ALA A 123 0.65 -17.00 -1.76
CA ALA A 123 -0.63 -17.59 -2.10
C ALA A 123 -0.30 -19.00 -2.59
N ASN A 124 -0.86 -20.03 -1.95
CA ASN A 124 -0.73 -21.39 -2.44
C ASN A 124 -0.93 -21.31 -3.96
N SER A 125 0.10 -21.70 -4.70
CA SER A 125 0.17 -21.61 -6.16
C SER A 125 -0.85 -22.57 -6.73
N VAL A 126 -2.13 -22.23 -6.62
CA VAL A 126 -3.14 -22.73 -7.53
C VAL A 126 -2.80 -22.00 -8.82
N LEU A 127 -1.97 -22.64 -9.65
CA LEU A 127 -1.94 -22.35 -11.08
C LEU A 127 -3.39 -22.11 -11.51
N PRO A 128 -3.70 -21.02 -12.24
CA PRO A 128 -5.07 -20.75 -12.64
C PRO A 128 -5.66 -22.03 -13.23
N LYS A 129 -6.67 -22.63 -12.57
CA LYS A 129 -7.21 -23.92 -13.06
C LYS A 129 -7.88 -23.77 -14.43
N ASN A 130 -8.13 -22.52 -14.84
CA ASN A 130 -8.75 -22.12 -16.09
C ASN A 130 -7.73 -21.38 -16.99
N VAL A 131 -6.54 -21.93 -17.20
CA VAL A 131 -5.72 -21.47 -18.34
C VAL A 131 -6.42 -21.93 -19.62
N LEU A 132 -6.55 -21.03 -20.60
CA LEU A 132 -7.09 -21.39 -21.91
C LEU A 132 -6.28 -22.53 -22.51
N THR A 133 -6.97 -23.60 -22.88
CA THR A 133 -6.34 -24.67 -23.66
C THR A 133 -6.26 -24.25 -25.12
N GLU A 134 -5.39 -24.90 -25.90
CA GLU A 134 -5.32 -24.68 -27.35
C GLU A 134 -6.70 -24.88 -28.03
N LYS A 135 -7.54 -25.77 -27.50
CA LYS A 135 -8.92 -25.96 -27.97
C LYS A 135 -9.80 -24.74 -27.71
N ASP A 136 -9.63 -24.08 -26.57
CA ASP A 136 -10.38 -22.88 -26.21
C ASP A 136 -9.95 -21.70 -27.09
N VAL A 137 -8.64 -21.56 -27.35
CA VAL A 137 -8.09 -20.56 -28.27
C VAL A 137 -8.64 -20.78 -29.69
N ARG A 138 -8.67 -22.02 -30.19
CA ARG A 138 -9.27 -22.33 -31.51
C ARG A 138 -10.76 -21.99 -31.57
N LYS A 139 -11.53 -22.26 -30.51
CA LYS A 139 -12.95 -21.88 -30.45
C LYS A 139 -13.13 -20.36 -30.48
N LEU A 140 -12.28 -19.61 -29.77
CA LEU A 140 -12.29 -18.15 -29.78
C LEU A 140 -11.97 -17.58 -31.17
N MET A 141 -10.94 -18.11 -31.84
CA MET A 141 -10.63 -17.71 -33.22
C MET A 141 -11.76 -18.01 -34.21
N ASN A 142 -12.42 -19.16 -34.06
CA ASN A 142 -13.54 -19.54 -34.94
C ASN A 142 -14.79 -18.68 -34.71
N GLY A 143 -15.01 -18.21 -33.47
CA GLY A 143 -16.12 -17.31 -33.12
C GLY A 143 -15.87 -15.84 -33.45
N ALA A 144 -14.62 -15.43 -33.70
CA ALA A 144 -14.28 -14.05 -34.02
C ALA A 144 -14.76 -13.66 -35.43
N LYS A 145 -15.51 -12.55 -35.52
CA LYS A 145 -16.21 -12.11 -36.73
C LYS A 145 -15.32 -11.40 -37.76
N ASN A 146 -14.14 -10.94 -37.37
CA ASN A 146 -13.23 -10.22 -38.26
C ASN A 146 -11.79 -10.73 -38.14
N ALA A 147 -10.98 -10.48 -39.16
CA ALA A 147 -9.60 -10.95 -39.23
C ALA A 147 -8.68 -10.29 -38.18
N ARG A 148 -9.00 -9.07 -37.74
CA ARG A 148 -8.23 -8.34 -36.72
C ARG A 148 -8.30 -9.04 -35.36
N ASP A 149 -9.50 -9.42 -34.94
CA ASP A 149 -9.73 -10.09 -33.66
C ASP A 149 -9.14 -11.49 -33.66
N LYS A 150 -9.21 -12.20 -34.80
CA LYS A 150 -8.51 -13.49 -34.98
C LYS A 150 -7.00 -13.32 -34.80
N ALA A 151 -6.40 -12.34 -35.48
CA ALA A 151 -4.97 -12.06 -35.37
C ALA A 151 -4.57 -11.68 -33.93
N LEU A 152 -5.37 -10.86 -33.24
CA LEU A 152 -5.14 -10.49 -31.86
C LEU A 152 -5.18 -11.70 -30.92
N ILE A 153 -6.14 -12.61 -31.11
CA ILE A 153 -6.27 -13.85 -30.34
C ILE A 153 -5.10 -14.80 -30.64
N SER A 154 -4.62 -14.86 -31.89
CA SER A 154 -3.47 -15.71 -32.27
C SER A 154 -2.12 -15.25 -31.72
N MET A 155 -2.01 -14.00 -31.24
CA MET A 155 -0.79 -13.44 -30.66
C MET A 155 -0.68 -13.59 -29.14
N LEU A 156 -1.75 -14.00 -28.47
CA LEU A 156 -1.82 -14.22 -27.02
C LEU A 156 -1.35 -15.64 -26.66
#